data_AF-A0A937JWJ8-F1
#
_entry.id   AF-A0A937JWJ8-F1
#
_cell.length_a   1.000
_cell.length_b   1.000
_cell.length_c   1.000
_cell.angle_alpha   90.00
_cell.angle_beta   90.00
_cell.angle_gamma   90.00
#
_symmetry.space_group_name_H-M   'P 1'
#
loop_
_entity.id
_entity.type
_entity.pdbx_description
1 polymer ?
#
loop_
_entity_poly.entity_id
_entity_poly.type
_entity_poly.pdbx_seq_one_letter_code
_entity_poly.pdbx_strand_id
1 'polypeptide(L)'
;MQIDTESFAVGSRVRVAQSVVVYHHPQHRNQAFDLQGQEGEVVEVVKEWHGKPVSANFPFLVKFDGKFKAHLQAHELEKVG
;
A
#
# COMPACT_ATOMS: atom_id res chain seq x y z
N MET A 1 20.34 10.26 4.42
CA MET A 1 19.33 10.51 5.47
C MET A 1 18.34 9.37 5.34
N GLN A 2 18.52 8.34 6.16
CA GLN A 2 17.70 7.13 6.12
C GLN A 2 16.54 7.39 7.06
N ILE A 3 15.38 7.75 6.51
CA ILE A 3 14.15 7.92 7.30
C ILE A 3 13.54 6.53 7.45
N ASP A 4 14.14 5.75 8.36
CA ASP A 4 13.49 4.57 8.93
C ASP A 4 12.60 5.05 10.07
N THR A 5 11.31 5.26 9.82
CA THR A 5 10.36 5.34 10.95
C THR A 5 8.97 4.77 10.67
N GLU A 6 8.76 3.99 9.60
CA GLU A 6 7.58 3.11 9.52
C GLU A 6 7.77 2.04 8.43
N SER A 7 8.34 0.90 8.84
CA SER A 7 8.47 -0.28 7.97
C SER A 7 7.34 -1.26 8.29
N PHE A 8 6.42 -1.48 7.34
CA PHE A 8 5.41 -2.52 7.45
C PHE A 8 5.93 -3.84 6.88
N ALA A 9 5.90 -4.90 7.69
CA ALA A 9 6.25 -6.24 7.22
C ALA A 9 5.08 -6.86 6.43
N VAL A 10 5.37 -7.81 5.55
CA VAL A 10 4.32 -8.66 4.95
C VAL A 10 3.51 -9.33 6.07
N GLY A 11 2.18 -9.32 5.91
CA GLY A 11 1.22 -9.75 6.94
C GLY A 11 0.78 -8.65 7.90
N SER A 12 1.37 -7.45 7.86
CA SER A 12 0.91 -6.33 8.69
C SER A 12 -0.49 -5.89 8.26
N ARG A 13 -1.41 -5.78 9.22
CA ARG A 13 -2.68 -5.07 9.05
C ARG A 13 -2.41 -3.57 9.08
N VAL A 14 -2.93 -2.86 8.11
CA VAL A 14 -2.71 -1.42 7.93
C VAL A 14 -4.00 -0.72 7.55
N ARG A 15 -4.07 0.58 7.83
CA ARG A 15 -5.10 1.49 7.35
C ARG A 15 -4.46 2.58 6.50
N VAL A 16 -5.15 2.98 5.44
CA VAL A 16 -4.75 4.16 4.65
C VAL A 16 -5.11 5.43 5.44
N ALA A 17 -4.10 6.14 5.94
CA ALA A 17 -4.27 7.31 6.79
C ALA A 17 -4.39 8.62 5.99
N GLN A 18 -3.84 8.66 4.78
CA GLN A 18 -3.85 9.83 3.90
C GLN A 18 -4.84 9.68 2.74
N SER A 19 -5.24 10.79 2.11
CA SER A 19 -6.03 10.73 0.88
C SER A 19 -5.19 10.13 -0.25
N VAL A 20 -5.66 9.03 -0.82
CA VAL A 20 -5.01 8.31 -1.93
C VAL A 20 -6.08 7.98 -2.95
N VAL A 21 -6.13 8.76 -4.03
CA VAL A 21 -7.12 8.60 -5.10
C VAL A 21 -6.59 7.63 -6.15
N VAL A 22 -7.34 6.55 -6.38
CA VAL A 22 -7.04 5.54 -7.39
C VAL A 22 -8.15 5.44 -8.44
N TYR A 23 -7.85 4.80 -9.58
CA TYR A 23 -8.79 4.63 -10.70
C TYR A 23 -8.98 3.16 -11.12
N HIS A 24 -8.23 2.24 -10.51
CA HIS A 24 -8.26 0.80 -10.81
C HIS A 24 -9.05 -0.02 -9.79
N HIS A 25 -9.82 0.63 -8.91
CA HIS A 25 -10.69 -0.06 -7.97
C HIS A 25 -11.80 -0.83 -8.73
N PRO A 26 -12.02 -2.14 -8.48
CA PRO A 26 -12.89 -2.96 -9.32
C PRO A 26 -14.37 -2.54 -9.31
N GLN A 27 -14.86 -1.97 -8.19
CA GLN A 27 -16.21 -1.41 -8.08
C GLN A 27 -16.32 0.05 -8.57
N HIS A 28 -15.20 0.74 -8.81
CA HIS A 28 -15.13 2.15 -9.22
C HIS A 28 -14.18 2.33 -10.42
N ARG A 29 -14.28 1.43 -11.42
CA ARG A 29 -13.36 1.43 -12.56
C ARG A 29 -13.39 2.75 -13.32
N ASN A 30 -12.21 3.30 -13.61
CA ASN A 30 -12.00 4.56 -14.32
C ASN A 30 -12.67 5.78 -13.64
N GLN A 31 -13.03 5.66 -12.37
CA GLN A 31 -13.58 6.74 -11.56
C GLN A 31 -12.64 7.00 -10.39
N ALA A 32 -12.51 8.26 -10.00
CA ALA A 32 -11.71 8.65 -8.84
C ALA A 32 -12.32 8.00 -7.58
N PHE A 33 -11.52 7.24 -6.85
CA PHE A 33 -11.93 6.60 -5.62
C PHE A 33 -10.84 6.80 -4.56
N ASP A 34 -11.20 7.46 -3.46
CA ASP A 34 -10.28 7.70 -2.36
C ASP A 34 -10.21 6.49 -1.43
N LEU A 35 -8.99 6.04 -1.13
CA LEU A 35 -8.73 4.90 -0.26
C LEU A 35 -8.66 5.26 1.23
N GLN A 36 -8.68 6.55 1.58
CA GLN A 36 -8.55 6.98 2.98
C GLN A 36 -9.55 6.26 3.90
N GLY A 37 -9.04 5.76 5.02
CA GLY A 37 -9.81 5.03 6.02
C GLY A 37 -10.00 3.53 5.72
N GLN A 38 -9.64 3.05 4.52
CA GLN A 38 -9.72 1.63 4.20
C GLN A 38 -8.60 0.83 4.87
N GLU A 39 -8.94 -0.36 5.31
CA GLU A 39 -8.00 -1.29 5.93
C GLU A 39 -7.65 -2.44 4.99
N GLY A 40 -6.42 -2.92 5.11
CA GLY A 40 -5.91 -4.02 4.31
C GLY A 40 -4.74 -4.72 4.98
N GLU A 41 -4.12 -5.62 4.23
CA GLU A 41 -2.93 -6.35 4.64
C GLU A 41 -1.80 -6.10 3.65
N VAL A 42 -0.60 -5.82 4.16
CA VAL A 42 0.60 -5.74 3.33
C VAL A 42 0.93 -7.15 2.82
N VAL A 43 0.86 -7.36 1.51
CA VAL A 43 1.13 -8.66 0.88
C VAL A 43 2.50 -8.73 0.21
N GLU A 44 3.13 -7.58 -0.05
CA GLU A 44 4.47 -7.50 -0.64
C GLU A 44 5.13 -6.17 -0.29
N VAL A 45 6.45 -6.18 -0.14
CA VAL A 45 7.28 -4.97 -0.01
C VAL A 45 8.30 -4.98 -1.14
N VAL A 46 8.03 -4.21 -2.19
CA VAL A 46 8.75 -4.21 -3.47
C VAL A 46 10.09 -3.48 -3.32
N LYS A 47 11.11 -4.18 -2.81
CA LYS A 47 12.50 -3.69 -2.70
C LYS A 47 13.48 -4.41 -3.62
N GLU A 48 13.16 -5.65 -4.01
CA GLU A 48 13.99 -6.46 -4.89
C GLU A 48 13.16 -7.22 -5.91
N TRP A 49 13.76 -7.47 -7.08
CA TRP A 49 13.22 -8.32 -8.13
C TRP A 49 14.30 -9.29 -8.61
N HIS A 50 14.11 -10.60 -8.42
CA HIS A 50 15.10 -11.63 -8.76
C HIS A 50 16.51 -11.34 -8.19
N GLY A 51 16.58 -10.90 -6.93
CA GLY A 51 17.83 -10.56 -6.25
C GLY A 51 18.49 -9.26 -6.70
N LYS A 52 17.81 -8.45 -7.53
CA LYS A 52 18.26 -7.11 -7.93
C LYS A 52 17.46 -6.05 -7.17
N PRO A 53 18.11 -5.08 -6.52
CA PRO A 53 17.41 -3.94 -5.92
C PRO A 53 16.56 -3.20 -6.96
N VAL A 54 15.36 -2.81 -6.57
CA VAL A 54 14.47 -1.97 -7.36
C VAL A 54 14.15 -0.67 -6.62
N SER A 55 13.74 0.36 -7.37
CA SER A 55 13.49 1.71 -6.87
C SER A 55 12.00 2.07 -6.87
N ALA A 56 11.14 1.15 -6.44
CA ALA A 56 9.71 1.41 -6.33
C ALA A 56 9.46 2.58 -5.36
N ASN A 57 8.80 3.62 -5.84
CA ASN A 57 8.42 4.78 -5.04
C ASN A 57 7.18 4.52 -4.16
N PHE A 58 6.36 3.53 -4.51
CA PHE A 58 5.23 3.02 -3.69
C PHE A 58 5.46 1.53 -3.38
N PRO A 59 6.39 1.19 -2.45
CA PRO A 59 6.85 -0.18 -2.32
C PRO A 59 5.87 -1.11 -1.60
N PHE A 60 4.88 -0.60 -0.85
CA PHE A 60 3.98 -1.44 -0.07
C PHE A 60 2.77 -1.85 -0.89
N LEU A 61 2.70 -3.11 -1.30
CA LEU A 61 1.50 -3.65 -1.93
C LEU A 61 0.52 -4.08 -0.85
N VAL A 62 -0.61 -3.37 -0.75
CA VAL A 62 -1.67 -3.66 0.21
C VAL A 62 -2.83 -4.34 -0.51
N LYS A 63 -3.30 -5.45 0.04
CA LYS A 63 -4.52 -6.13 -0.37
C LYS A 63 -5.68 -5.70 0.52
N PHE A 64 -6.75 -5.26 -0.12
CA PHE A 64 -8.01 -4.88 0.51
C PHE A 64 -9.04 -6.00 0.30
N ASP A 65 -10.31 -5.72 0.60
CA ASP A 65 -11.39 -6.67 0.39
C ASP A 65 -11.48 -7.19 -1.06
N GLY A 66 -11.74 -8.50 -1.16
CA GLY A 66 -11.77 -9.20 -2.44
C GLY A 66 -10.39 -9.34 -3.08
N LYS A 67 -10.27 -8.86 -4.33
CA LYS A 67 -9.05 -8.95 -5.16
C LYS A 67 -8.36 -7.59 -5.37
N PHE A 68 -8.88 -6.52 -4.77
CA PHE A 68 -8.32 -5.19 -4.95
C PHE A 68 -6.97 -5.06 -4.23
N LYS A 69 -5.99 -4.46 -4.93
CA LYS A 69 -4.67 -4.16 -4.40
C LYS A 69 -4.22 -2.78 -4.85
N ALA A 70 -3.49 -2.08 -4.00
CA ALA A 70 -2.85 -0.81 -4.35
C ALA A 70 -1.42 -0.76 -3.80
N HIS A 71 -0.56 -0.05 -4.52
CA HIS A 71 0.79 0.26 -4.07
C HIS A 71 0.75 1.58 -3.31
N LEU A 72 1.37 1.60 -2.12
CA LEU A 72 1.34 2.73 -1.20
C LEU A 72 2.75 3.06 -0.68
N GLN A 73 2.91 4.28 -0.19
CA GLN A 73 4.07 4.76 0.56
C GLN A 73 3.90 4.53 2.06
N ALA A 74 5.00 4.52 2.80
CA ALA A 74 4.98 4.33 4.25
C ALA A 74 4.11 5.38 4.95
N HIS A 75 4.28 6.66 4.58
CA HIS A 75 3.57 7.77 5.21
C HIS A 75 2.07 7.82 4.90
N GLU A 76 1.61 7.03 3.93
CA GLU A 76 0.18 6.90 3.59
C GLU A 76 -0.53 5.88 4.49
N LEU A 77 0.22 5.12 5.29
CA LEU A 77 -0.25 3.97 6.06
C LEU A 77 -0.07 4.18 7.56
N GLU A 78 -0.98 3.61 8.34
CA GLU A 78 -0.84 3.40 9.79
C GLU A 78 -1.06 1.93 10.14
N LYS A 79 -0.42 1.43 11.20
CA LYS A 79 -0.57 0.04 11.64
C LYS A 79 -1.91 -0.13 12.38
N VAL A 80 -2.63 -1.19 12.04
CA VAL A 80 -3.84 -1.63 12.76
C VAL A 80 -3.46 -2.82 13.64
N GLY A 81 -3.84 -2.75 14.93
CA GLY A 81 -3.52 -3.75 15.96
C GLY A 81 -4.26 -5.07 15.76
#